data_AF-A0A2C6BIG1-F1
#
_entry.id   AF-A0A2C6BIG1-F1
#
_cell.length_a   1.000
_cell.length_b   1.000
_cell.length_c   1.000
_cell.angle_alpha   90.00
_cell.angle_beta   90.00
_cell.angle_gamma   90.00
#
_symmetry.space_group_name_H-M   'P 1'
#
loop_
_entity.id
_entity.type
_entity.pdbx_description
1 polymer ?
#
loop_
_entity_poly.entity_id
_entity_poly.type
_entity_poly.pdbx_seq_one_letter_code
_entity_poly.pdbx_strand_id
1 'polypeptide(L)' 'MIKVINKNSKEKEKINYRYLGNFCNSCNSKTVSNILSIRQDGGNNGTIISLCDKCLQELKKKIEDLE' A
#
# COMPACT_ATOMS: atom_id res chain seq x y z
N MET A 1 -9.81 -6.71 -5.63
CA MET A 1 -9.59 -6.70 -4.17
C MET A 1 -8.54 -5.66 -3.75
N ILE A 2 -8.89 -4.82 -2.78
CA ILE A 2 -7.98 -3.85 -2.14
C ILE A 2 -7.54 -4.43 -0.78
N LYS A 3 -6.24 -4.42 -0.48
CA LYS A 3 -5.67 -4.85 0.81
C LYS A 3 -4.64 -3.85 1.32
N VAL A 4 -4.66 -3.60 2.62
CA VAL A 4 -3.59 -2.89 3.35
C VAL A 4 -2.79 -3.92 4.13
N ILE A 5 -1.48 -3.96 3.91
CA ILE A 5 -0.57 -4.92 4.53
C ILE A 5 0.51 -4.14 5.28
N ASN A 6 0.68 -4.42 6.56
CA ASN A 6 1.73 -3.79 7.35
C ASN A 6 3.11 -4.34 6.92
N LYS A 7 4.09 -3.46 6.66
CA LYS A 7 5.44 -3.82 6.22
C LYS A 7 6.21 -4.68 7.24
N ASN A 8 5.79 -4.70 8.50
CA ASN A 8 6.38 -5.52 9.55
C ASN A 8 5.64 -6.84 9.80
N SER A 9 4.51 -7.08 9.13
CA SER A 9 3.73 -8.31 9.27
C SER A 9 4.33 -9.49 8.49
N LYS A 10 4.00 -10.73 8.87
CA LYS A 10 4.34 -11.94 8.10
C LYS A 10 3.66 -11.98 6.73
N GLU A 11 2.54 -11.29 6.55
CA GLU A 11 1.86 -11.21 5.26
C GLU A 11 2.70 -10.55 4.17
N LYS A 12 3.67 -9.70 4.55
CA LYS A 12 4.64 -9.11 3.61
C LYS A 12 5.43 -10.17 2.83
N GLU A 13 5.64 -11.36 3.40
CA GLU A 13 6.44 -12.43 2.80
C GLU A 13 5.76 -13.01 1.55
N LYS A 14 4.44 -12.81 1.43
CA LYS A 14 3.65 -13.17 0.24
C LYS A 14 3.75 -12.11 -0.87
N ILE A 15 4.33 -10.94 -0.58
CA ILE A 15 4.52 -9.86 -1.54
C ILE A 15 5.93 -9.98 -2.11
N ASN A 16 6.01 -9.97 -3.45
CA ASN A 16 7.31 -10.01 -4.12
C ASN A 16 8.15 -8.78 -3.71
N TYR A 17 9.39 -9.04 -3.30
CA TYR A 17 10.33 -8.05 -2.78
C TYR A 17 10.51 -6.81 -3.68
N ARG A 18 10.30 -6.96 -5.00
CA ARG A 18 10.36 -5.84 -5.97
C ARG A 18 9.33 -4.75 -5.70
N TYR A 19 8.24 -5.09 -5.02
CA TYR A 19 7.17 -4.15 -4.63
C TYR A 19 7.34 -3.63 -3.19
N LEU A 20 8.33 -4.12 -2.45
CA LEU A 20 8.69 -3.64 -1.11
C LEU A 20 9.58 -2.41 -1.23
N GLY A 21 9.01 -1.32 -1.77
CA GLY A 21 9.69 -0.05 -1.89
C GLY A 21 10.28 0.43 -0.56
N ASN A 22 11.45 1.09 -0.65
CA ASN A 22 12.07 1.77 0.49
C ASN A 22 11.59 3.22 0.64
N PHE A 23 10.67 3.66 -0.21
CA PHE A 23 10.12 5.00 -0.19
C PHE A 23 8.60 4.99 -0.40
N CYS A 24 7.95 5.99 0.16
CA CYS A 24 6.53 6.24 -0.03
C CYS A 24 6.29 6.72 -1.46
N ASN A 25 5.42 6.04 -2.21
CA ASN A 25 5.10 6.39 -3.60
C ASN A 25 4.37 7.73 -3.72
N SER A 26 3.80 8.27 -2.64
CA SER A 26 3.06 9.54 -2.67
C SER A 26 3.88 10.77 -2.30
N CYS A 27 4.83 10.66 -1.35
CA CYS A 27 5.58 11.81 -0.83
C CYS A 27 7.10 11.63 -0.88
N ASN A 28 7.57 10.52 -1.46
CA ASN A 28 8.98 10.15 -1.59
C ASN A 28 9.75 10.04 -0.26
N SER A 29 9.04 10.03 0.88
CA SER A 29 9.65 9.80 2.19
C SER A 29 10.28 8.41 2.25
N LYS A 30 11.45 8.28 2.90
CA LYS A 30 12.08 6.98 3.17
C LYS A 30 11.34 6.17 4.25
N THR A 31 10.40 6.78 4.94
CA THR A 31 9.53 6.08 5.89
C THR A 31 8.40 5.39 5.13
N VAL A 32 8.39 4.05 5.17
CA VAL A 32 7.32 3.22 4.61
C VAL A 32 6.84 2.30 5.70
N SER A 33 5.56 2.41 6.05
CA SER A 33 4.93 1.63 7.11
C SER A 33 3.98 0.57 6.55
N ASN A 34 3.30 0.89 5.44
CA ASN A 34 2.23 0.08 4.89
C ASN A 34 2.37 -0.12 3.39
N ILE A 35 1.80 -1.24 2.93
CA ILE A 35 1.75 -1.63 1.53
C ILE A 35 0.28 -1.71 1.14
N LEU A 36 -0.11 -0.95 0.13
CA LEU A 36 -1.44 -1.00 -0.45
C LEU A 36 -1.38 -1.87 -1.70
N SER A 37 -2.10 -2.98 -1.69
CA SER A 37 -2.25 -3.88 -2.84
C SER A 37 -3.63 -3.72 -3.44
N ILE A 38 -3.69 -3.23 -4.67
CA ILE A 38 -4.91 -3.08 -5.46
C ILE A 38 -4.84 -4.05 -6.63
N ARG A 39 -5.61 -5.13 -6.59
CA ARG A 39 -5.66 -6.14 -7.65
C ARG A 39 -7.06 -6.32 -8.19
N GLN A 40 -7.17 -6.80 -9.43
CA GLN A 40 -8.43 -7.28 -9.96
C GLN A 40 -8.94 -8.45 -9.11
N ASP A 41 -10.25 -8.55 -8.93
CA ASP A 41 -10.82 -9.67 -8.19
C ASP A 41 -10.63 -10.98 -8.94
N GLY A 42 -10.16 -12.02 -8.25
CA GLY A 42 -9.79 -13.31 -8.87
C GLY A 42 -8.54 -13.28 -9.78
N GLY A 43 -7.88 -12.13 -9.96
CA GLY A 43 -6.75 -11.95 -10.87
C GLY A 43 -5.42 -11.65 -10.16
N ASN A 44 -4.32 -11.93 -10.86
CA ASN A 44 -2.97 -11.52 -10.43
C ASN A 44 -2.58 -10.13 -10.95
N ASN A 45 -3.38 -9.55 -11.84
CA ASN A 45 -3.12 -8.24 -12.43
C ASN A 45 -3.51 -7.12 -11.45
N GLY A 46 -2.64 -6.11 -11.32
CA GLY A 46 -2.86 -5.01 -10.38
C GLY A 46 -1.59 -4.25 -10.04
N THR A 47 -1.74 -3.34 -9.08
CA THR A 47 -0.68 -2.44 -8.63
C THR A 47 -0.47 -2.61 -7.13
N ILE A 48 0.80 -2.59 -6.73
CA ILE A 48 1.21 -2.56 -5.33
C ILE A 48 2.01 -1.29 -5.12
N ILE A 49 1.59 -0.47 -4.15
CA ILE A 49 2.29 0.75 -3.78
C ILE A 49 2.63 0.73 -2.29
N SER A 50 3.74 1.36 -1.95
CA SER A 50 4.21 1.56 -0.59
C SER A 50 3.83 2.96 -0.12
N LEU A 51 3.18 3.07 1.05
CA LEU A 51 2.75 4.34 1.63
C LEU A 51 3.23 4.48 3.07
N CYS A 52 3.59 5.71 3.46
CA CYS A 52 3.76 6.07 4.86
C CYS A 52 2.40 6.26 5.53
N ASP A 53 2.37 6.22 6.87
CA ASP A 53 1.12 6.37 7.64
C ASP A 53 0.37 7.67 7.32
N LYS A 54 1.10 8.78 7.16
CA LYS A 54 0.52 10.07 6.81
C LYS A 54 -0.24 10.02 5.48
N CYS A 55 0.40 9.52 4.42
CA CYS A 55 -0.22 9.44 3.10
C CYS A 55 -1.38 8.44 3.06
N LEU A 56 -1.30 7.35 3.85
CA LEU A 56 -2.40 6.40 3.98
C LEU A 56 -3.61 7.03 4.67
N GLN A 57 -3.39 7.83 5.72
CA GLN A 57 -4.47 8.58 6.39
C GLN A 57 -5.09 9.64 5.48
N GLU A 58 -4.28 10.37 4.70
CA GLU A 58 -4.78 11.32 3.69
C GLU A 58 -5.63 10.62 2.62
N LEU A 59 -5.20 9.45 2.15
CA LEU A 59 -5.98 8.63 1.22
C LEU A 59 -7.30 8.19 1.84
N LYS A 60 -7.30 7.75 3.11
CA LYS A 60 -8.51 7.37 3.84
C LYS A 60 -9.51 8.52 3.87
N LYS A 61 -9.06 9.72 4.28
CA LYS A 61 -9.92 10.92 4.32
C LYS A 61 -10.53 11.25 2.97
N LYS A 62 -9.72 11.24 1.90
CA LYS A 62 -10.22 11.49 0.53
C LYS A 62 -11.26 10.47 0.07
N ILE A 63 -11.20 9.23 0.55
CA ILE A 63 -12.21 8.20 0.26
C ILE A 63 -13.47 8.45 1.08
N GLU A 64 -13.34 8.78 2.37
CA GLU A 64 -14.48 9.13 3.23
C GLU A 64 -15.20 10.40 2.73
N ASP A 65 -14.48 11.36 2.15
CA ASP A 65 -15.06 12.57 1.54
C ASP A 65 -15.81 12.28 0.21
N LEU A 66 -15.68 11.08 -0.36
CA LEU A 66 -16.43 10.64 -1.55
C LEU A 66 -17.77 9.97 -1.20
N GLU A 67 -18.05 9.71 0.08
CA GLU A 67 -19.34 9.26 0.62
C GLU A 67 -20.22 10.44 1.04
#